data_AF-A0A662CS05-F1
#
_entry.id   AF-A0A662CS05-F1
#
_cell.length_a   1.000
_cell.length_b   1.000
_cell.length_c   1.000
_cell.angle_alpha   90.00
_cell.angle_beta   90.00
_cell.angle_gamma   90.00
#
_symmetry.space_group_name_H-M   'P 1'
#
loop_
_entity.id
_entity.type
_entity.pdbx_description
1 polymer ?
#
loop_
_entity_poly.entity_id
_entity_poly.type
_entity_poly.pdbx_seq_one_letter_code
_entity_poly.pdbx_strand_id
1 'polypeptide(L)'
;LQAIFGHFKLCEAGLGSKVHKASAPKLGPMFTQVVRTLFDQLLIREPEWLPMPAKQPQTLKRFGLKKLCPPQELKIDIRDLKEKLRSEYYPRRDLLKKYLHDYTVSTIEGMFEEDNYHVDILLWTQIVYQLLYYYHNATPEERKEIIEALKPLYFARSVTFNYQTWRYNVNYAEEAILEQAKAFASQKPYLMGLHLNGVMEKILH
;
A
#
# COMPACT_ATOMS: atom_id res chain seq x y z
N LEU A 1 2.05 13.07 7.58
CA LEU A 1 0.91 13.62 6.81
C LEU A 1 0.55 15.04 7.23
N GLN A 2 0.41 15.34 8.52
CA GLN A 2 0.06 16.68 9.00
C GLN A 2 0.96 17.80 8.47
N ALA A 3 2.28 17.59 8.35
CA ALA A 3 3.17 18.60 7.77
C ALA A 3 2.91 18.87 6.28
N ILE A 4 2.46 17.87 5.52
CA ILE A 4 2.12 18.00 4.09
C ILE A 4 0.78 18.74 3.95
N PHE A 5 -0.26 18.27 4.65
CA PHE A 5 -1.60 18.90 4.62
C PHE A 5 -1.62 20.30 5.25
N GLY A 6 -0.75 20.56 6.22
CA GLY A 6 -0.56 21.91 6.79
C GLY A 6 0.28 22.86 5.95
N HIS A 7 0.66 22.48 4.72
CA HIS A 7 1.45 23.30 3.79
C HIS A 7 2.77 23.83 4.36
N PHE A 8 3.41 23.06 5.26
CA PHE A 8 4.71 23.44 5.81
C PHE A 8 5.80 23.34 4.75
N LYS A 9 6.84 24.17 4.88
CA LYS A 9 8.05 24.05 4.05
C LYS A 9 8.82 22.79 4.48
N LEU A 10 8.90 21.81 3.57
CA LEU A 10 9.59 20.54 3.81
C LEU A 10 11.00 20.57 3.20
N CYS A 11 11.94 19.94 3.90
CA CYS A 11 13.28 19.69 3.40
C CYS A 11 13.81 18.36 3.93
N GLU A 12 14.78 17.79 3.22
CA GLU A 12 15.51 16.61 3.66
C GLU A 12 16.90 16.99 4.18
N ALA A 13 17.41 16.22 5.14
CA ALA A 13 18.79 16.33 5.60
C ALA A 13 19.54 15.01 5.31
N GLY A 14 20.62 15.09 4.54
CA GLY A 14 21.49 13.94 4.30
C GLY A 14 22.44 13.69 5.46
N LEU A 15 22.20 12.63 6.22
CA LEU A 15 22.94 12.26 7.45
C LEU A 15 23.90 11.06 7.28
N GLY A 16 24.00 10.50 6.06
CA GLY A 16 24.80 9.30 5.77
C GLY A 16 23.99 8.00 5.86
N SER A 17 24.67 6.85 5.84
CA SER A 17 24.00 5.54 5.89
C SER A 17 23.54 5.21 7.31
N LYS A 18 22.26 4.84 7.43
CA LYS A 18 21.72 4.23 8.63
C LYS A 18 22.07 2.74 8.65
N VAL A 19 22.89 2.31 9.60
CA VAL A 19 23.24 0.89 9.77
C VAL A 19 22.34 0.28 10.84
N HIS A 20 21.61 -0.77 10.48
CA HIS A 20 20.74 -1.50 11.40
C HIS A 20 21.39 -2.81 11.85
N LYS A 21 21.21 -3.17 13.13
CA LYS A 21 21.24 -4.59 13.53
C LYS A 21 19.91 -5.19 13.07
N ALA A 22 19.97 -6.15 12.14
CA ALA A 22 18.77 -6.78 11.60
C ALA A 22 17.98 -7.47 12.72
N SER A 23 16.85 -6.90 13.10
CA SER A 23 15.80 -7.58 13.86
C SER A 23 14.64 -7.81 12.91
N ALA A 24 14.09 -9.02 12.87
CA ALA A 24 12.87 -9.28 12.11
C ALA A 24 11.77 -8.29 12.55
N PRO A 25 11.17 -7.52 11.65
CA PRO A 25 10.12 -6.58 12.02
C PRO A 25 8.97 -7.35 12.67
N LYS A 26 8.49 -6.88 13.84
CA LYS A 26 7.22 -7.34 14.43
C LYS A 26 6.07 -6.77 13.59
N LEU A 27 5.94 -7.27 12.37
CA LEU A 27 5.13 -6.67 11.33
C LEU A 27 3.65 -6.62 11.74
N GLY A 28 3.15 -7.62 12.48
CA GLY A 28 1.74 -7.76 12.84
C GLY A 28 1.12 -6.51 13.49
N PRO A 29 1.49 -6.12 14.73
CA PRO A 29 0.89 -4.95 15.40
C PRO A 29 1.25 -3.63 14.73
N MET A 30 2.49 -3.50 14.23
CA MET A 30 2.96 -2.26 13.58
C MET A 30 2.19 -1.98 12.28
N PHE A 31 1.94 -3.02 11.47
CA PHE A 31 1.17 -2.91 10.25
C PHE A 31 -0.23 -2.38 10.53
N THR A 32 -0.96 -2.99 11.47
CA THR A 32 -2.33 -2.58 11.80
C THR A 32 -2.36 -1.11 12.25
N GLN A 33 -1.40 -0.67 13.07
CA GLN A 33 -1.32 0.72 13.54
C GLN A 33 -1.01 1.70 12.40
N VAL A 34 -0.05 1.36 11.53
CA VAL A 34 0.34 2.21 10.39
C VAL A 34 -0.81 2.34 9.40
N VAL A 35 -1.44 1.25 9.01
CA VAL A 35 -2.56 1.26 8.04
C VAL A 35 -3.76 2.00 8.62
N ARG A 36 -4.12 1.75 9.89
CA ARG A 36 -5.18 2.51 10.57
C ARG A 36 -4.91 4.00 10.49
N THR A 37 -3.72 4.41 10.92
CA THR A 37 -3.35 5.83 10.93
C THR A 37 -3.37 6.42 9.52
N LEU A 38 -2.88 5.68 8.52
CA LEU A 38 -2.92 6.12 7.13
C LEU A 38 -4.37 6.32 6.65
N PHE A 39 -5.23 5.32 6.83
CA PHE A 39 -6.62 5.37 6.36
C PHE A 39 -7.40 6.47 7.07
N ASP A 40 -7.31 6.57 8.40
CA ASP A 40 -7.96 7.63 9.17
C ASP A 40 -7.54 9.02 8.66
N GLN A 41 -6.24 9.22 8.41
CA GLN A 41 -5.75 10.51 7.92
C GLN A 41 -6.17 10.80 6.47
N LEU A 42 -6.23 9.79 5.61
CA LEU A 42 -6.73 9.94 4.25
C LEU A 42 -8.21 10.29 4.24
N LEU A 43 -9.03 9.67 5.08
CA LEU A 43 -10.47 9.97 5.15
C LEU A 43 -10.75 11.36 5.72
N ILE A 44 -10.09 11.73 6.83
CA ILE A 44 -10.28 13.05 7.45
C ILE A 44 -9.94 14.19 6.46
N ARG A 45 -8.99 13.95 5.56
CA ARG A 45 -8.49 14.93 4.59
C ARG A 45 -9.00 14.68 3.16
N GLU A 46 -9.95 13.77 2.97
CA GLU A 46 -10.46 13.38 1.65
C GLU A 46 -10.85 14.57 0.76
N PRO A 47 -11.56 15.60 1.28
CA PRO A 47 -11.90 16.79 0.48
C PRO A 47 -10.68 17.60 0.01
N GLU A 48 -9.54 17.50 0.70
CA GLU A 48 -8.32 18.26 0.37
C GLU A 48 -7.50 17.58 -0.71
N TRP A 49 -7.41 16.23 -0.72
CA TRP A 49 -6.51 15.51 -1.62
C TRP A 49 -7.20 14.80 -2.79
N LEU A 50 -8.44 14.33 -2.62
CA LEU A 50 -9.15 13.58 -3.67
C LEU A 50 -9.37 14.41 -4.94
N PRO A 51 -9.82 15.69 -4.88
CA PRO A 51 -10.03 16.50 -6.08
C PRO A 51 -8.74 17.02 -6.70
N MET A 52 -7.59 16.88 -6.02
CA MET A 52 -6.32 17.36 -6.57
C MET A 52 -5.91 16.51 -7.78
N PRO A 53 -5.57 17.14 -8.92
CA PRO A 53 -5.10 16.42 -10.10
C PRO A 53 -3.83 15.65 -9.77
N ALA A 54 -3.57 14.58 -10.52
CA ALA A 54 -2.31 13.86 -10.43
C ALA A 54 -1.15 14.82 -10.68
N LYS A 55 -0.23 14.90 -9.71
CA LYS A 55 0.99 15.70 -9.81
C LYS A 55 2.19 14.79 -9.81
N GLN A 56 3.22 15.19 -10.57
CA GLN A 56 4.51 14.51 -10.50
C GLN A 56 5.09 14.66 -9.08
N PRO A 57 5.64 13.59 -8.49
CA PRO A 57 6.32 13.67 -7.21
C PRO A 57 7.42 14.72 -7.25
N GLN A 58 7.41 15.63 -6.27
CA GLN A 58 8.37 16.73 -6.19
C GLN A 58 9.57 16.32 -5.34
N THR A 59 10.77 16.64 -5.82
CA THR A 59 11.99 16.49 -5.03
C THR A 59 12.04 17.58 -3.98
N LEU A 60 12.32 17.19 -2.73
CA LEU A 60 12.49 18.14 -1.63
C LEU A 60 13.88 18.76 -1.68
N LYS A 61 13.99 20.00 -1.21
CA LYS A 61 15.31 20.63 -1.01
C LYS A 61 16.09 19.81 0.02
N ARG A 62 17.30 19.38 -0.36
CA ARG A 62 18.19 18.62 0.52
C ARG A 62 19.33 19.50 1.07
N PHE A 63 19.53 19.43 2.37
CA PHE A 63 20.65 20.04 3.09
C PHE A 63 21.60 18.95 3.63
N GLY A 64 22.84 19.32 3.95
CA GLY A 64 23.86 18.35 4.36
C GLY A 64 24.41 17.52 3.19
N LEU A 65 24.60 16.21 3.40
CA LEU A 65 25.14 15.32 2.37
C LEU A 65 24.17 15.19 1.18
N LYS A 66 24.60 15.63 0.00
CA LYS A 66 23.77 15.56 -1.22
C LYS A 66 23.81 14.17 -1.87
N LYS A 67 25.00 13.56 -1.90
CA LYS A 67 25.22 12.20 -2.36
C LYS A 67 25.07 11.25 -1.17
N LEU A 68 24.03 10.43 -1.21
CA LEU A 68 23.79 9.40 -0.21
C LEU A 68 24.53 8.13 -0.63
N CYS A 69 25.09 7.43 0.34
CA CYS A 69 25.59 6.07 0.12
C CYS A 69 24.40 5.15 -0.20
N PRO A 70 24.62 4.06 -0.96
CA PRO A 70 23.57 3.09 -1.21
C PRO A 70 23.02 2.55 0.13
N PRO A 71 21.72 2.20 0.17
CA PRO A 71 21.14 1.54 1.33
C PRO A 71 21.88 0.23 1.62
N GLN A 72 21.86 -0.18 2.88
CA GLN A 72 22.39 -1.48 3.28
C GLN A 72 21.67 -2.60 2.51
N GLU A 73 22.43 -3.51 1.90
CA GLU A 73 21.85 -4.70 1.28
C GLU A 73 21.18 -5.58 2.33
N LEU A 74 19.93 -5.95 2.06
CA LEU A 74 19.18 -6.88 2.88
C LEU A 74 19.02 -8.18 2.09
N LYS A 75 19.51 -9.29 2.67
CA LYS A 75 19.23 -10.62 2.14
C LYS A 75 17.79 -10.98 2.50
N ILE A 76 16.91 -10.97 1.50
CA ILE A 76 15.52 -11.40 1.65
C ILE A 76 15.45 -12.89 1.34
N ASP A 77 14.94 -13.67 2.29
CA ASP A 77 14.54 -15.05 2.02
C ASP A 77 13.13 -15.05 1.44
N ILE A 78 13.04 -15.21 0.11
CA ILE A 78 11.76 -15.22 -0.59
C ILE A 78 10.88 -16.40 -0.18
N ARG A 79 11.46 -17.53 0.26
CA ARG A 79 10.69 -18.69 0.71
C ARG A 79 9.99 -18.40 2.03
N ASP A 80 10.71 -17.79 2.97
CA ASP A 80 10.15 -17.30 4.24
C ASP A 80 9.07 -16.23 3.98
N LEU A 81 9.28 -15.34 3.01
CA LEU A 81 8.28 -14.33 2.67
C LEU A 81 6.99 -14.93 2.09
N LYS A 82 7.09 -15.94 1.21
CA LYS A 82 5.93 -16.68 0.68
C LYS A 82 5.22 -17.48 1.78
N GLU A 83 5.96 -18.05 2.73
CA GLU A 83 5.37 -18.78 3.85
C GLU A 83 4.57 -17.83 4.76
N LYS A 84 5.14 -16.66 5.09
CA LYS A 84 4.43 -15.62 5.84
C LYS A 84 3.17 -15.17 5.11
N LEU A 85 3.26 -14.94 3.79
CA LEU A 85 2.11 -14.61 2.96
C LEU A 85 0.98 -15.65 3.09
N ARG A 86 1.30 -16.94 2.91
CA ARG A 86 0.32 -18.02 3.07
C ARG A 86 -0.29 -18.06 4.47
N SER A 87 0.54 -17.92 5.51
CA SER A 87 0.09 -17.93 6.91
C SER A 87 -0.86 -16.76 7.24
N GLU A 88 -0.72 -15.62 6.55
CA GLU A 88 -1.60 -14.46 6.72
C GLU A 88 -2.86 -14.54 5.85
N TYR A 89 -2.78 -15.22 4.70
CA TYR A 89 -3.87 -15.34 3.74
C TYR A 89 -4.94 -16.34 4.15
N TYR A 90 -4.58 -17.59 4.46
CA TYR A 90 -5.57 -18.64 4.71
C TYR A 90 -6.56 -18.28 5.83
N PRO A 91 -6.14 -17.71 6.98
CA PRO A 91 -7.06 -17.28 8.03
C PRO A 91 -7.96 -16.09 7.67
N ARG A 92 -7.66 -15.38 6.57
CA ARG A 92 -8.33 -14.13 6.18
C ARG A 92 -9.03 -14.22 4.82
N ARG A 93 -9.04 -15.38 4.18
CA ARG A 93 -9.67 -15.59 2.87
C ARG A 93 -11.13 -15.12 2.85
N ASP A 94 -11.88 -15.37 3.91
CA ASP A 94 -13.29 -14.95 3.99
C ASP A 94 -13.43 -13.43 4.19
N LEU A 95 -12.46 -12.78 4.84
CA LEU A 95 -12.41 -11.31 4.89
C LEU A 95 -12.15 -10.71 3.50
N LEU A 96 -11.28 -11.34 2.70
CA LEU A 96 -11.04 -10.91 1.33
C LEU A 96 -12.33 -11.00 0.50
N LYS A 97 -13.08 -12.10 0.62
CA LYS A 97 -14.41 -12.25 -0.01
C LYS A 97 -15.42 -11.20 0.46
N LYS A 98 -15.34 -10.79 1.72
CA LYS A 98 -16.24 -9.78 2.29
C LYS A 98 -15.95 -8.36 1.80
N TYR A 99 -14.68 -8.01 1.56
CA TYR A 99 -14.24 -6.63 1.32
C TYR A 99 -13.60 -6.36 -0.03
N LEU A 100 -13.56 -7.34 -0.94
CA LEU A 100 -13.06 -7.19 -2.31
C LEU A 100 -14.12 -7.68 -3.31
N HIS A 101 -14.04 -7.19 -4.54
CA HIS A 101 -14.91 -7.66 -5.62
C HIS A 101 -14.54 -9.09 -6.03
N ASP A 102 -15.54 -9.86 -6.49
CA ASP A 102 -15.35 -11.25 -6.90
C ASP A 102 -14.20 -11.45 -7.88
N TYR A 103 -14.08 -10.57 -8.88
CA TYR A 103 -12.96 -10.63 -9.84
C TYR A 103 -11.60 -10.52 -9.16
N THR A 104 -11.46 -9.59 -8.21
CA THR A 104 -10.22 -9.40 -7.43
C THR A 104 -9.95 -10.63 -6.56
N VAL A 105 -10.98 -11.18 -5.94
CA VAL A 105 -10.88 -12.40 -5.12
C VAL A 105 -10.42 -13.59 -5.96
N SER A 106 -11.08 -13.87 -7.10
CA SER A 106 -10.71 -14.96 -7.99
C SER A 106 -9.29 -14.81 -8.53
N THR A 107 -8.88 -13.58 -8.85
CA THR A 107 -7.51 -13.27 -9.27
C THR A 107 -6.50 -13.59 -8.18
N ILE A 108 -6.78 -13.22 -6.92
CA ILE A 108 -5.93 -13.54 -5.79
C ILE A 108 -5.91 -15.05 -5.53
N GLU A 109 -7.06 -15.72 -5.53
CA GLU A 109 -7.18 -17.17 -5.31
C GLU A 109 -6.32 -17.95 -6.31
N GLY A 110 -6.37 -17.59 -7.60
CA GLY A 110 -5.51 -18.20 -8.63
C GLY A 110 -4.01 -18.07 -8.33
N MET A 111 -3.55 -16.91 -7.81
CA MET A 111 -2.14 -16.74 -7.42
C MET A 111 -1.72 -17.68 -6.29
N PHE A 112 -2.62 -18.01 -5.36
CA PHE A 112 -2.35 -18.95 -4.28
C PHE A 112 -2.40 -20.40 -4.76
N GLU A 113 -3.27 -20.73 -5.70
CA GLU A 113 -3.33 -22.07 -6.32
C GLU A 113 -2.06 -22.38 -7.12
N GLU A 114 -1.56 -21.40 -7.87
CA GLU A 114 -0.33 -21.53 -8.67
C GLU A 114 0.96 -21.31 -7.86
N ASP A 115 0.85 -20.86 -6.59
CA ASP A 115 1.96 -20.37 -5.76
C ASP A 115 2.85 -19.34 -6.51
N ASN A 116 2.22 -18.48 -7.33
CA ASN A 116 2.85 -17.47 -8.16
C ASN A 116 2.15 -16.11 -7.98
N TYR A 117 2.82 -15.18 -7.29
CA TYR A 117 2.20 -13.94 -6.83
C TYR A 117 2.50 -12.76 -7.73
N HIS A 118 1.47 -12.23 -8.38
CA HIS A 118 1.56 -11.09 -9.29
C HIS A 118 0.51 -10.02 -8.99
N VAL A 119 0.66 -9.33 -7.85
CA VAL A 119 -0.12 -8.12 -7.56
C VAL A 119 0.57 -6.93 -8.24
N ASP A 120 0.21 -6.70 -9.50
CA ASP A 120 0.71 -5.56 -10.27
C ASP A 120 0.26 -4.22 -9.67
N ILE A 121 0.79 -3.12 -10.22
CA ILE A 121 0.54 -1.78 -9.68
C ILE A 121 -0.94 -1.39 -9.81
N LEU A 122 -1.61 -1.76 -10.90
CA LEU A 122 -3.01 -1.40 -11.12
C LEU A 122 -3.90 -2.14 -10.13
N LEU A 123 -3.77 -3.46 -10.05
CA LEU A 123 -4.51 -4.30 -9.10
C LEU A 123 -4.26 -3.83 -7.66
N TRP A 124 -3.01 -3.49 -7.32
CA TRP A 124 -2.67 -2.97 -6.00
C TRP A 124 -3.40 -1.66 -5.67
N THR A 125 -3.43 -0.70 -6.60
CA THR A 125 -4.13 0.57 -6.38
C THR A 125 -5.63 0.37 -6.21
N GLN A 126 -6.24 -0.52 -6.99
CA GLN A 126 -7.66 -0.83 -6.91
C GLN A 126 -8.02 -1.52 -5.59
N ILE A 127 -7.22 -2.50 -5.16
CA ILE A 127 -7.36 -3.15 -3.84
C ILE A 127 -7.34 -2.11 -2.72
N VAL A 128 -6.32 -1.25 -2.69
CA VAL A 128 -6.16 -0.27 -1.60
C VAL A 128 -7.30 0.75 -1.61
N TYR A 129 -7.73 1.24 -2.77
CA TYR A 129 -8.85 2.16 -2.86
C TYR A 129 -10.20 1.52 -2.53
N GLN A 130 -10.41 0.28 -2.94
CA GLN A 130 -11.61 -0.47 -2.56
C GLN A 130 -11.69 -0.65 -1.05
N LEU A 131 -10.59 -1.06 -0.41
CA LEU A 131 -10.53 -1.21 1.04
C LEU A 131 -10.68 0.13 1.76
N LEU A 132 -10.12 1.23 1.23
CA LEU A 132 -10.31 2.58 1.78
C LEU A 132 -11.79 3.01 1.70
N TYR A 133 -12.47 2.73 0.58
CA TYR A 133 -13.89 3.00 0.41
C TYR A 133 -14.76 2.23 1.42
N TYR A 134 -14.53 0.94 1.61
CA TYR A 134 -15.24 0.18 2.64
C TYR A 134 -14.90 0.69 4.04
N TYR A 135 -13.65 1.06 4.29
CA TYR A 135 -13.22 1.60 5.57
C TYR A 135 -13.94 2.91 5.93
N HIS A 136 -14.21 3.74 4.93
CA HIS A 136 -14.99 4.98 5.07
C HIS A 136 -16.39 4.72 5.64
N ASN A 137 -17.06 3.69 5.12
CA ASN A 137 -18.45 3.36 5.45
C ASN A 137 -18.60 2.37 6.61
N ALA A 138 -17.50 1.86 7.14
CA ALA A 138 -17.46 0.77 8.12
C ALA A 138 -17.59 1.24 9.58
N THR A 139 -18.19 0.37 10.40
CA THR A 139 -18.15 0.44 11.87
C THR A 139 -16.72 0.26 12.41
N PRO A 140 -16.42 0.62 13.67
CA PRO A 140 -15.09 0.43 14.27
C PRO A 140 -14.60 -1.03 14.25
N GLU A 141 -15.52 -2.00 14.32
CA GLU A 141 -15.24 -3.43 14.26
C GLU A 141 -14.86 -3.85 12.83
N GLU A 142 -15.67 -3.48 11.84
CA GLU A 142 -15.40 -3.76 10.42
C GLU A 142 -14.11 -3.07 9.95
N ARG A 143 -13.81 -1.86 10.43
CA ARG A 143 -12.53 -1.19 10.19
C ARG A 143 -11.33 -2.04 10.61
N LYS A 144 -11.44 -2.79 11.71
CA LYS A 144 -10.37 -3.73 12.13
C LYS A 144 -10.25 -4.86 11.12
N GLU A 145 -11.38 -5.45 10.71
CA GLU A 145 -11.40 -6.54 9.73
C GLU A 145 -10.82 -6.13 8.35
N ILE A 146 -11.16 -4.92 7.87
CA ILE A 146 -10.63 -4.38 6.60
C ILE A 146 -9.11 -4.23 6.66
N ILE A 147 -8.58 -3.75 7.78
CA ILE A 147 -7.11 -3.65 7.96
C ILE A 147 -6.49 -5.06 8.00
N GLU A 148 -7.15 -6.02 8.63
CA GLU A 148 -6.68 -7.41 8.62
C GLU A 148 -6.70 -7.98 7.20
N ALA A 149 -7.75 -7.73 6.40
CA ALA A 149 -7.84 -8.16 5.00
C ALA A 149 -6.69 -7.64 4.14
N LEU A 150 -6.17 -6.43 4.42
CA LEU A 150 -5.04 -5.85 3.69
C LEU A 150 -3.71 -6.57 3.97
N LYS A 151 -3.54 -7.24 5.12
CA LYS A 151 -2.26 -7.87 5.51
C LYS A 151 -1.71 -8.86 4.48
N PRO A 152 -2.45 -9.91 4.08
CA PRO A 152 -1.95 -10.84 3.06
C PRO A 152 -1.70 -10.15 1.71
N LEU A 153 -2.50 -9.14 1.36
CA LEU A 153 -2.34 -8.40 0.10
C LEU A 153 -1.05 -7.57 0.09
N TYR A 154 -0.67 -7.00 1.23
CA TYR A 154 0.63 -6.33 1.39
C TYR A 154 1.80 -7.31 1.23
N PHE A 155 1.69 -8.51 1.81
CA PHE A 155 2.71 -9.54 1.63
C PHE A 155 2.79 -10.00 0.17
N ALA A 156 1.65 -10.20 -0.50
CA ALA A 156 1.60 -10.55 -1.92
C ALA A 156 2.26 -9.47 -2.78
N ARG A 157 1.95 -8.19 -2.52
CA ARG A 157 2.60 -7.06 -3.19
C ARG A 157 4.11 -7.02 -2.91
N SER A 158 4.54 -7.35 -1.70
CA SER A 158 5.96 -7.42 -1.32
C SER A 158 6.69 -8.54 -2.06
N VAL A 159 6.06 -9.70 -2.23
CA VAL A 159 6.59 -10.82 -3.03
C VAL A 159 6.69 -10.41 -4.50
N THR A 160 5.63 -9.81 -5.07
CA THR A 160 5.66 -9.31 -6.45
C THR A 160 6.76 -8.26 -6.65
N PHE A 161 6.92 -7.33 -5.71
CA PHE A 161 7.99 -6.33 -5.77
C PHE A 161 9.38 -6.98 -5.70
N ASN A 162 9.56 -8.02 -4.88
CA ASN A 162 10.81 -8.78 -4.84
C ASN A 162 11.08 -9.47 -6.19
N TYR A 163 10.10 -10.14 -6.80
CA TYR A 163 10.24 -10.74 -8.14
C TYR A 163 10.68 -9.72 -9.19
N GLN A 164 10.18 -8.48 -9.10
CA GLN A 164 10.48 -7.40 -10.03
C GLN A 164 11.87 -6.78 -9.81
N THR A 165 12.38 -6.74 -8.58
CA THR A 165 13.55 -5.92 -8.24
C THR A 165 14.78 -6.70 -7.78
N TRP A 166 14.67 -8.00 -7.46
CA TRP A 166 15.76 -8.73 -6.79
C TRP A 166 17.07 -8.84 -7.58
N ARG A 167 17.04 -8.77 -8.91
CA ARG A 167 18.24 -8.76 -9.76
C ARG A 167 18.71 -7.36 -10.15
N TYR A 168 17.98 -6.33 -9.77
CA TYR A 168 18.21 -4.97 -10.22
C TYR A 168 18.92 -4.14 -9.16
N ASN A 169 19.55 -3.05 -9.61
CA ASN A 169 20.18 -2.10 -8.70
C ASN A 169 19.12 -1.29 -7.92
N VAL A 170 19.57 -0.62 -6.86
CA VAL A 170 18.72 0.20 -5.99
C VAL A 170 17.95 1.27 -6.78
N ASN A 171 18.54 1.88 -7.80
CA ASN A 171 17.88 2.95 -8.56
C ASN A 171 16.61 2.44 -9.28
N TYR A 172 16.65 1.21 -9.80
CA TYR A 172 15.47 0.60 -10.41
C TYR A 172 14.35 0.35 -9.37
N ALA A 173 14.71 -0.08 -8.16
CA ALA A 173 13.73 -0.25 -7.08
C ALA A 173 13.07 1.09 -6.68
N GLU A 174 13.86 2.17 -6.60
CA GLU A 174 13.35 3.52 -6.35
C GLU A 174 12.41 4.01 -7.47
N GLU A 175 12.76 3.75 -8.73
CA GLU A 175 11.90 4.06 -9.88
C GLU A 175 10.58 3.28 -9.83
N ALA A 176 10.62 1.99 -9.50
CA ALA A 176 9.42 1.17 -9.34
C ALA A 176 8.49 1.69 -8.22
N ILE A 177 9.06 2.20 -7.12
CA ILE A 177 8.29 2.85 -6.04
C ILE A 177 7.67 4.17 -6.54
N LEU A 178 8.42 4.96 -7.32
CA LEU A 178 7.93 6.20 -7.90
C LEU A 178 6.76 5.95 -8.86
N GLU A 179 6.84 4.93 -9.72
CA GLU A 179 5.76 4.54 -10.61
C GLU A 179 4.51 4.08 -9.84
N GLN A 180 4.69 3.34 -8.74
CA GLN A 180 3.57 2.99 -7.87
C GLN A 180 2.88 4.24 -7.29
N ALA A 181 3.64 5.26 -6.85
CA ALA A 181 3.09 6.51 -6.35
C ALA A 181 2.31 7.29 -7.43
N LYS A 182 2.84 7.33 -8.66
CA LYS A 182 2.15 7.93 -9.81
C LYS A 182 0.84 7.19 -10.12
N ALA A 183 0.84 5.86 -10.08
CA ALA A 183 -0.35 5.07 -10.33
C ALA A 183 -1.46 5.36 -9.30
N PHE A 184 -1.13 5.47 -8.01
CA PHE A 184 -2.10 5.93 -7.01
C PHE A 184 -2.66 7.31 -7.38
N ALA A 185 -1.81 8.28 -7.71
CA ALA A 185 -2.27 9.62 -8.08
C ALA A 185 -3.21 9.60 -9.31
N SER A 186 -2.92 8.77 -10.31
CA SER A 186 -3.71 8.62 -11.53
C SER A 186 -4.99 7.80 -11.36
N GLN A 187 -5.05 6.91 -10.36
CA GLN A 187 -6.20 6.04 -10.09
C GLN A 187 -7.21 6.62 -9.10
N LYS A 188 -7.04 7.87 -8.64
CA LYS A 188 -8.08 8.57 -7.86
C LYS A 188 -9.49 8.53 -8.47
N PRO A 189 -9.67 8.63 -9.81
CA PRO A 189 -10.99 8.48 -10.43
C PRO A 189 -11.66 7.14 -10.13
N TYR A 190 -10.90 6.06 -9.94
CA TYR A 190 -11.45 4.76 -9.53
C TYR A 190 -12.12 4.86 -8.15
N LEU A 191 -11.46 5.48 -7.17
CA LEU A 191 -12.05 5.71 -5.84
C LEU A 191 -13.31 6.58 -5.93
N MET A 192 -13.27 7.66 -6.72
CA MET A 192 -14.46 8.50 -6.95
C MET A 192 -15.62 7.70 -7.56
N GLY A 193 -15.33 6.79 -8.50
CA GLY A 193 -16.31 5.88 -9.07
C GLY A 193 -16.97 4.95 -8.03
N LEU A 194 -16.21 4.44 -7.07
CA LEU A 194 -16.76 3.63 -5.96
C LEU A 194 -17.76 4.44 -5.12
N HIS A 195 -17.43 5.69 -4.78
CA HIS A 195 -18.34 6.57 -4.05
C HIS A 195 -19.63 6.86 -4.83
N LEU A 196 -19.53 7.11 -6.15
CA LEU A 196 -20.69 7.35 -6.99
C LEU A 196 -21.61 6.13 -7.06
N ASN A 197 -21.06 4.93 -7.27
CA ASN A 197 -21.83 3.69 -7.31
C ASN A 197 -22.53 3.42 -5.98
N GLY A 198 -21.84 3.59 -4.85
CA GLY A 198 -22.43 3.40 -3.53
C GLY A 198 -23.55 4.39 -3.19
N VAL A 199 -23.48 5.61 -3.73
CA VAL A 199 -24.59 6.58 -3.61
C VAL A 199 -25.79 6.13 -4.44
N MET A 200 -25.58 5.64 -5.67
CA MET A 200 -26.66 5.16 -6.53
C MET A 200 -27.39 3.96 -5.92
N GLU A 201 -26.66 3.00 -5.35
CA GLU A 201 -27.25 1.83 -4.67
C GLU A 201 -28.15 2.24 -3.50
N LYS A 202 -27.75 3.24 -2.70
CA LYS A 202 -28.56 3.76 -1.58
C LYS A 202 -29.79 4.58 -2.02
N ILE A 203 -29.83 5.05 -3.26
CA ILE A 203 -30.98 5.79 -3.80
C ILE A 203 -32.00 4.82 -4.41
N LEU A 204 -31.52 3.71 -4.97
CA LEU A 204 -32.33 2.70 -5.66
C LEU A 204 -32.93 1.63 -4.73
N HIS A 205 -32.46 1.55 -3.48
CA HIS A 205 -32.90 0.61 -2.44
C HIS A 205 -33.32 1.34 -1.16
#